data_AF-A0A939PEE9-F1
#
_entry.id   AF-A0A939PEE9-F1
#
_cell.length_a   1.000
_cell.length_b   1.000
_cell.length_c   1.000
_cell.angle_alpha   90.00
_cell.angle_beta   90.00
_cell.angle_gamma   90.00
#
_symmetry.space_group_name_H-M   'P 1'
#
loop_
_entity.id
_entity.type
_entity.pdbx_description
1 polymer ?
#
loop_
_entity_poly.entity_id
_entity_poly.type
_entity_poly.pdbx_seq_one_letter_code
_entity_poly.pdbx_strand_id
1 'polypeptide(L)'
;MSRSTGRTWKVAAATLVPLTFVLTACGDSNRPQVCDDFDSLHKSVADLRSTSLNSDGVNALQTNVSKVKSDLQTFAQSAKGQFSTQLNALNLAISQATTAISGAVGKTSPQSLAAAGSALRGAGTAFQSLEDAVNDTC
;
A
#
# COMPACT_ATOMS: atom_id res chain seq x y z
N MET A 1 54.01 -22.45 -16.83
CA MET A 1 54.34 -21.29 -17.69
C MET A 1 53.08 -20.45 -17.74
N SER A 2 52.97 -19.18 -17.34
CA SER A 2 53.92 -18.16 -16.91
C SER A 2 53.19 -17.18 -15.99
N ARG A 3 53.93 -16.58 -15.05
CA ARG A 3 53.50 -15.52 -14.13
C ARG A 3 53.48 -14.17 -14.86
N SER A 4 52.53 -13.31 -14.52
CA SER A 4 52.65 -11.84 -14.55
C SER A 4 51.84 -11.35 -13.35
N THR A 5 52.41 -10.97 -12.20
CA THR A 5 53.14 -9.71 -11.91
C THR A 5 52.39 -8.53 -12.54
N GLY A 6 51.78 -7.58 -11.85
CA GLY A 6 51.82 -7.11 -10.48
C GLY A 6 51.58 -5.59 -10.55
N ARG A 7 50.61 -5.04 -9.82
CA ARG A 7 50.54 -3.60 -9.54
C ARG A 7 49.71 -3.31 -8.29
N THR A 8 50.39 -3.38 -7.16
CA THR A 8 49.95 -2.81 -5.88
C THR A 8 50.07 -1.29 -5.92
N TRP A 9 48.95 -0.56 -5.84
CA TRP A 9 48.95 0.86 -5.48
C TRP A 9 47.97 1.05 -4.31
N LYS A 10 48.53 1.59 -3.22
CA LYS A 10 47.87 1.78 -1.93
C LYS A 10 47.09 3.10 -1.92
N VAL A 11 46.02 3.08 -1.12
CA VAL A 11 45.36 4.16 -0.35
C VAL A 11 44.79 5.40 -1.05
N ALA A 12 43.48 5.59 -0.90
CA ALA A 12 42.93 6.80 -0.30
C ALA A 12 41.57 6.47 0.35
N ALA A 13 41.50 6.70 1.66
CA ALA A 13 40.30 6.59 2.47
C ALA A 13 39.32 7.72 2.12
N ALA A 14 38.11 7.34 1.73
CA ALA A 14 36.91 8.15 1.84
C ALA A 14 35.75 7.17 2.07
N THR A 15 35.57 6.76 3.33
CA THR A 15 34.41 5.98 3.77
C THR A 15 33.18 6.86 3.67
N LEU A 16 32.58 6.93 2.49
CA LEU A 16 31.16 7.18 2.35
C LEU A 16 30.47 6.03 3.07
N VAL A 17 29.86 6.32 4.22
CA VAL A 17 28.96 5.40 4.92
C VAL A 17 27.66 5.40 4.13
N PRO A 18 27.32 4.36 3.33
CA PRO A 18 25.94 4.19 2.96
C PRO A 18 25.19 3.85 4.26
N LEU A 19 24.17 4.63 4.62
CA LEU A 19 23.12 4.18 5.54
C LEU A 19 22.36 3.04 4.84
N THR A 20 22.98 1.88 4.70
CA THR A 20 22.27 0.64 4.40
C THR A 20 21.58 0.24 5.70
N PHE A 21 20.33 0.68 5.86
CA PHE A 21 19.39 0.03 6.78
C PHE A 21 19.14 -1.38 6.26
N VAL A 22 20.07 -2.30 6.56
CA VAL A 22 19.82 -3.73 6.42
C VAL A 22 18.96 -4.09 7.62
N LEU A 23 17.64 -3.92 7.50
CA LEU A 23 16.70 -4.60 8.39
C LEU A 23 16.81 -6.08 8.04
N THR A 24 17.63 -6.79 8.82
CA THR A 24 17.71 -8.24 8.81
C THR A 24 16.34 -8.82 9.14
N ALA A 25 15.59 -9.19 8.10
CA ALA A 25 14.41 -10.02 8.19
C ALA A 25 14.84 -11.45 8.59
N CYS A 26 14.85 -11.72 9.89
CA CYS A 26 14.98 -13.07 10.43
C CYS A 26 13.80 -13.37 11.37
N GLY A 27 12.93 -14.28 10.95
CA GLY A 27 12.22 -15.23 11.83
C GLY A 27 11.10 -14.70 12.72
N ASP A 28 9.85 -14.98 12.32
CA ASP A 28 8.73 -15.59 13.07
C ASP A 28 8.54 -15.34 14.60
N SER A 29 8.99 -14.21 15.14
CA SER A 29 8.59 -13.69 16.47
C SER A 29 8.72 -12.17 16.61
N ASN A 30 9.28 -11.49 15.61
CA ASN A 30 9.64 -10.06 15.68
C ASN A 30 9.26 -9.29 14.41
N ARG A 31 8.13 -9.67 13.77
CA ARG A 31 7.61 -9.01 12.57
C ARG A 31 7.34 -7.53 12.87
N PRO A 32 7.84 -6.58 12.05
CA PRO A 32 7.56 -5.18 12.26
C PRO A 32 6.05 -4.90 12.23
N GLN A 33 5.56 -4.07 13.17
CA GLN A 33 4.14 -3.70 13.24
C GLN A 33 3.61 -3.12 11.91
N VAL A 34 4.45 -2.43 11.14
CA VAL A 34 4.09 -1.93 9.80
C VAL A 34 3.66 -3.05 8.85
N CYS A 35 4.23 -4.25 8.95
CA CYS A 35 3.86 -5.39 8.13
C CYS A 35 2.53 -6.03 8.60
N ASP A 36 2.24 -6.01 9.91
CA ASP A 36 0.95 -6.51 10.44
C ASP A 36 -0.20 -5.55 10.12
N ASP A 37 0.06 -4.24 10.21
CA ASP A 37 -0.90 -3.22 9.80
C ASP A 37 -1.14 -3.26 8.29
N PHE A 38 -0.10 -3.56 7.50
CA PHE A 38 -0.25 -3.79 6.07
C PHE A 38 -1.14 -5.01 5.78
N ASP A 39 -0.92 -6.15 6.46
CA ASP A 39 -1.78 -7.33 6.32
C ASP A 39 -3.24 -7.04 6.68
N SER A 40 -3.47 -6.16 7.65
CA SER A 40 -4.81 -5.72 8.05
C SER A 40 -5.45 -4.85 6.98
N LEU A 41 -4.69 -3.90 6.42
CA LEU A 41 -5.11 -3.09 5.28
C LEU A 41 -5.42 -3.96 4.05
N HIS A 42 -4.55 -4.93 3.74
CA HIS A 42 -4.73 -5.87 2.63
C HIS A 42 -6.02 -6.68 2.77
N LYS A 43 -6.32 -7.21 3.96
CA LYS A 43 -7.59 -7.88 4.24
C LYS A 43 -8.79 -6.96 3.99
N SER A 44 -8.74 -5.72 4.46
CA SER A 44 -9.82 -4.76 4.22
C SER A 44 -10.04 -4.42 2.75
N VAL A 45 -8.96 -4.33 1.97
CA VAL A 45 -9.07 -4.14 0.51
C VAL A 45 -9.66 -5.39 -0.16
N ALA A 46 -9.29 -6.59 0.29
CA ALA A 46 -9.87 -7.84 -0.20
C ALA A 46 -11.38 -7.96 0.12
N ASP A 47 -11.79 -7.56 1.33
CA ASP A 47 -13.20 -7.52 1.73
C ASP A 47 -13.99 -6.52 0.87
N LEU A 48 -13.41 -5.32 0.65
CA LEU A 48 -14.00 -4.32 -0.23
C LEU A 48 -14.17 -4.84 -1.67
N ARG A 49 -13.15 -5.53 -2.22
CA ARG A 49 -13.20 -6.14 -3.56
C ARG A 49 -14.24 -7.26 -3.67
N SER A 50 -14.48 -7.97 -2.58
CA SER A 50 -15.47 -9.06 -2.51
C SER A 50 -16.90 -8.54 -2.32
N THR A 51 -17.07 -7.23 -2.08
CA THR A 51 -18.39 -6.64 -1.86
C THR A 51 -19.10 -6.39 -3.19
N SER A 52 -20.36 -6.83 -3.27
CA SER A 52 -21.16 -6.66 -4.48
C SER A 52 -21.53 -5.20 -4.72
N LEU A 53 -21.31 -4.73 -5.95
CA LEU A 53 -21.63 -3.38 -6.37
C LEU A 53 -23.06 -3.34 -6.96
N ASN A 54 -24.04 -3.46 -6.07
CA ASN A 54 -25.47 -3.43 -6.37
C ASN A 54 -26.23 -2.63 -5.30
N SER A 55 -27.55 -2.50 -5.46
CA SER A 55 -28.39 -1.70 -4.57
C SER A 55 -28.30 -2.14 -3.09
N ASP A 56 -28.22 -3.45 -2.84
CA ASP A 56 -28.15 -4.01 -1.49
C ASP A 56 -26.73 -3.94 -0.89
N GLY A 57 -25.71 -4.01 -1.75
CA GLY A 57 -24.30 -4.02 -1.37
C GLY A 57 -23.68 -2.65 -1.20
N VAL A 58 -24.30 -1.57 -1.68
CA VAL A 58 -23.74 -0.22 -1.62
C VAL A 58 -23.50 0.28 -0.18
N ASN A 59 -24.36 -0.09 0.77
CA ASN A 59 -24.13 0.20 2.19
C ASN A 59 -22.93 -0.58 2.75
N ALA A 60 -22.78 -1.85 2.37
CA ALA A 60 -21.63 -2.66 2.74
C ALA A 60 -20.33 -2.08 2.14
N LEU A 61 -20.38 -1.57 0.90
CA LEU A 61 -19.26 -0.85 0.29
C LEU A 61 -18.85 0.37 1.11
N GLN A 62 -19.81 1.14 1.62
CA GLN A 62 -19.53 2.32 2.44
C GLN A 62 -18.86 1.94 3.78
N THR A 63 -19.30 0.85 4.40
CA THR A 63 -18.63 0.30 5.59
C THR A 63 -17.21 -0.16 5.27
N ASN A 64 -17.04 -0.91 4.19
CA ASN A 64 -15.74 -1.49 3.83
C ASN A 64 -14.73 -0.42 3.39
N VAL A 65 -15.14 0.61 2.64
CA VAL A 65 -14.24 1.73 2.30
C VAL A 65 -13.84 2.53 3.54
N SER A 66 -14.73 2.65 4.52
CA SER A 66 -14.42 3.28 5.81
C SER A 66 -13.40 2.45 6.61
N LYS A 67 -13.53 1.11 6.58
CA LYS A 67 -12.56 0.20 7.18
C LYS A 67 -11.19 0.31 6.51
N VAL A 68 -11.13 0.30 5.18
CA VAL A 68 -9.89 0.51 4.43
C VAL A 68 -9.24 1.85 4.80
N LYS A 69 -10.01 2.92 4.93
CA LYS A 69 -9.49 4.23 5.34
C LYS A 69 -8.89 4.19 6.75
N SER A 70 -9.57 3.53 7.70
CA SER A 70 -9.07 3.37 9.06
C SER A 70 -7.78 2.58 9.09
N ASP A 71 -7.73 1.43 8.40
CA ASP A 71 -6.54 0.57 8.38
C ASP A 71 -5.37 1.25 7.64
N LEU A 72 -5.65 2.05 6.61
CA LEU A 72 -4.63 2.87 5.94
C LEU A 72 -4.02 3.91 6.89
N GLN A 73 -4.84 4.54 7.73
CA GLN A 73 -4.35 5.50 8.73
C GLN A 73 -3.48 4.80 9.78
N THR A 74 -3.86 3.61 10.24
CA THR A 74 -3.06 2.79 11.16
C THR A 74 -1.72 2.42 10.51
N PHE A 75 -1.75 1.88 9.29
CA PHE A 75 -0.55 1.53 8.55
C PHE A 75 0.36 2.74 8.33
N ALA A 76 -0.18 3.90 7.96
CA ALA A 76 0.59 5.13 7.77
C ALA A 76 1.31 5.60 9.05
N GLN A 77 0.68 5.43 10.22
CA GLN A 77 1.31 5.74 11.50
C GLN A 77 2.50 4.81 11.78
N SER A 78 2.34 3.51 11.52
CA SER A 78 3.41 2.52 11.72
C SER A 78 4.52 2.61 10.69
N ALA A 79 4.21 3.04 9.46
CA ALA A 79 5.17 3.28 8.39
C ALA A 79 6.11 4.47 8.67
N LYS A 80 5.77 5.37 9.61
CA LYS A 80 6.61 6.51 10.04
C LYS A 80 7.19 7.33 8.87
N GLY A 81 6.39 7.55 7.83
CA GLY A 81 6.77 8.32 6.64
C GLY A 81 7.36 7.50 5.48
N GLN A 82 7.60 6.20 5.67
CA GLN A 82 7.83 5.28 4.55
C GLN A 82 6.62 5.28 3.62
N PHE A 83 6.86 5.03 2.32
CA PHE A 83 5.81 4.93 1.30
C PHE A 83 4.94 6.19 1.13
N SER A 84 5.41 7.38 1.55
CA SER A 84 4.61 8.62 1.56
C SER A 84 3.93 8.91 0.21
N THR A 85 4.60 8.68 -0.92
CA THR A 85 4.03 8.86 -2.27
C THR A 85 2.86 7.90 -2.51
N GLN A 86 3.06 6.61 -2.21
CA GLN A 86 2.06 5.56 -2.38
C GLN A 86 0.86 5.77 -1.44
N LEU A 87 1.14 6.11 -0.17
CA LEU A 87 0.12 6.43 0.85
C LEU A 87 -0.74 7.60 0.42
N ASN A 88 -0.14 8.68 -0.09
CA ASN A 88 -0.89 9.85 -0.54
C ASN A 88 -1.75 9.53 -1.78
N ALA A 89 -1.20 8.79 -2.74
CA ALA A 89 -1.94 8.35 -3.93
C ALA A 89 -3.14 7.46 -3.56
N LEU A 90 -2.94 6.50 -2.66
CA LEU A 90 -3.99 5.61 -2.17
C LEU A 90 -5.05 6.38 -1.37
N ASN A 91 -4.66 7.29 -0.48
CA ASN A 91 -5.60 8.10 0.29
C ASN A 91 -6.47 9.00 -0.60
N LEU A 92 -5.90 9.58 -1.65
CA LEU A 92 -6.64 10.33 -2.66
C LEU A 92 -7.65 9.44 -3.40
N ALA A 93 -7.21 8.25 -3.85
CA ALA A 93 -8.06 7.31 -4.57
C ALA A 93 -9.21 6.77 -3.71
N ILE A 94 -8.96 6.44 -2.43
CA ILE A 94 -10.01 6.02 -1.47
C ILE A 94 -11.00 7.16 -1.21
N SER A 95 -10.52 8.41 -1.13
CA SER A 95 -11.40 9.57 -0.95
C SER A 95 -12.32 9.74 -2.16
N GLN A 96 -11.80 9.60 -3.38
CA GLN A 96 -12.61 9.62 -4.61
C GLN A 96 -13.62 8.46 -4.63
N ALA A 97 -13.21 7.25 -4.25
CA ALA A 97 -14.11 6.10 -4.14
C ALA A 97 -15.22 6.35 -3.10
N THR A 98 -14.89 6.92 -1.95
CA THR A 98 -15.86 7.28 -0.90
C THR A 98 -16.91 8.25 -1.42
N THR A 99 -16.49 9.30 -2.14
CA THR A 99 -17.41 10.26 -2.77
C THR A 99 -18.30 9.58 -3.82
N ALA A 100 -17.74 8.74 -4.68
CA ALA A 100 -18.50 8.03 -5.72
C ALA A 100 -19.53 7.05 -5.12
N ILE A 101 -19.15 6.29 -4.10
CA ILE A 101 -20.04 5.38 -3.37
C ILE A 101 -21.17 6.17 -2.69
N SER A 102 -20.85 7.29 -2.03
CA SER A 102 -21.86 8.15 -1.38
C SER A 102 -22.86 8.70 -2.40
N GLY A 103 -22.39 9.06 -3.60
CA GLY A 103 -23.25 9.44 -4.72
C GLY A 103 -24.16 8.30 -5.20
N ALA A 104 -23.68 7.06 -5.16
CA ALA A 104 -24.46 5.87 -5.50
C ALA A 104 -25.53 5.54 -4.45
N VAL A 105 -25.25 5.70 -3.15
CA VAL A 105 -26.23 5.54 -2.06
C VAL A 105 -27.43 6.48 -2.25
N GLY A 106 -27.16 7.75 -2.56
CA GLY A 106 -28.23 8.75 -2.69
C GLY A 106 -29.05 8.65 -3.98
N LYS A 107 -28.50 8.01 -5.02
CA LYS A 107 -29.12 7.85 -6.35
C LYS A 107 -28.63 6.55 -7.00
N THR A 108 -29.18 5.42 -6.58
CA THR A 108 -28.82 4.12 -7.15
C THR A 108 -29.26 4.06 -8.62
N SER A 109 -28.29 4.18 -9.53
CA SER A 109 -28.49 4.15 -10.98
C SER A 109 -27.30 3.41 -11.63
N PRO A 110 -27.47 2.85 -12.82
CA PRO A 110 -26.35 2.20 -13.53
C PRO A 110 -25.12 3.12 -13.68
N GLN A 111 -25.35 4.43 -13.91
CA GLN A 111 -24.31 5.43 -14.07
C GLN A 111 -23.54 5.69 -12.76
N SER A 112 -24.24 5.82 -11.63
CA SER A 112 -23.59 6.05 -10.32
C SER A 112 -22.83 4.80 -9.84
N LEU A 113 -23.37 3.61 -10.09
CA LEU A 113 -22.69 2.35 -9.81
C LEU A 113 -21.44 2.17 -10.70
N ALA A 114 -21.52 2.52 -11.98
CA ALA A 114 -20.36 2.50 -12.88
C ALA A 114 -19.25 3.47 -12.44
N ALA A 115 -19.63 4.68 -11.99
CA ALA A 115 -18.68 5.65 -11.43
C ALA A 115 -18.00 5.13 -10.16
N ALA A 116 -18.76 4.55 -9.23
CA ALA A 116 -18.23 3.92 -8.02
C ALA A 116 -17.26 2.77 -8.37
N GLY A 117 -17.62 1.92 -9.33
CA GLY A 117 -16.76 0.83 -9.81
C GLY A 117 -15.45 1.33 -10.41
N SER A 118 -15.48 2.40 -11.21
CA SER A 118 -14.27 3.02 -11.76
C SER A 118 -13.37 3.60 -10.66
N ALA A 119 -13.94 4.29 -9.67
CA ALA A 119 -13.19 4.86 -8.56
C ALA A 119 -12.54 3.75 -7.69
N LEU A 120 -13.26 2.66 -7.43
CA LEU A 120 -12.72 1.49 -6.72
C LEU A 120 -11.57 0.81 -7.48
N ARG A 121 -11.64 0.72 -8.81
CA ARG A 121 -10.51 0.22 -9.61
C ARG A 121 -9.29 1.14 -9.51
N GLY A 122 -9.49 2.46 -9.49
CA GLY A 122 -8.42 3.43 -9.23
C GLY A 122 -7.78 3.23 -7.84
N ALA A 123 -8.60 3.05 -6.80
CA ALA A 123 -8.12 2.72 -5.46
C ALA A 123 -7.37 1.39 -5.41
N GLY A 124 -7.85 0.35 -6.10
CA GLY A 124 -7.16 -0.94 -6.20
C GLY A 124 -5.79 -0.84 -6.89
N THR A 125 -5.68 -0.02 -7.94
CA THR A 125 -4.40 0.23 -8.63
C THR A 125 -3.41 0.94 -7.72
N ALA A 126 -3.86 1.98 -7.01
CA ALA A 126 -3.02 2.70 -6.05
C ALA A 126 -2.61 1.80 -4.86
N PHE A 127 -3.50 0.90 -4.43
CA PHE A 127 -3.19 -0.09 -3.40
C PHE A 127 -2.13 -1.09 -3.88
N GLN A 128 -2.23 -1.57 -5.12
CA GLN A 128 -1.24 -2.47 -5.68
C GLN A 128 0.16 -1.82 -5.74
N SER A 129 0.23 -0.54 -6.10
CA SER A 129 1.50 0.21 -6.03
C SER A 129 2.06 0.36 -4.61
N LEU A 130 1.20 0.40 -3.58
CA LEU A 130 1.64 0.35 -2.19
C LEU A 130 2.10 -1.07 -1.81
N GLU A 131 1.35 -2.09 -2.21
CA GLU A 131 1.65 -3.50 -1.97
C GLU A 131 3.01 -3.90 -2.54
N ASP A 132 3.29 -3.53 -3.78
CA ASP A 132 4.59 -3.78 -4.42
C ASP A 132 5.74 -3.16 -3.61
N ALA A 133 5.55 -1.92 -3.11
CA ALA A 133 6.56 -1.25 -2.30
C ALA A 133 6.74 -1.88 -0.91
N VAL A 134 5.66 -2.40 -0.32
CA VAL A 134 5.70 -3.04 1.01
C VAL A 134 6.29 -4.44 0.94
N ASN A 135 5.98 -5.24 -0.10
CA ASN A 135 6.54 -6.59 -0.31
C ASN A 135 8.06 -6.60 -0.57
N ASP A 136 8.65 -5.45 -0.90
CA ASP A 136 10.11 -5.30 -0.95
C ASP A 136 10.72 -5.09 0.45
N THR A 137 9.89 -4.81 1.46
CA THR A 137 10.29 -4.45 2.84
C THR A 137 9.88 -5.52 3.86
N CYS A 138 8.67 -6.06 3.70
CA CYS A 138 8.10 -7.20 4.39
C CYS A 138 8.22 -8.41 3.46
#